data_AF-A0A1B1N7M7-F1
#
_entry.id   AF-A0A1B1N7M7-F1
#
_cell.length_a   1.000
_cell.length_b   1.000
_cell.length_c   1.000
_cell.angle_alpha   90.00
_cell.angle_beta   90.00
_cell.angle_gamma   90.00
#
_symmetry.space_group_name_H-M   'P 1'
#
loop_
_entity.id
_entity.type
_entity.pdbx_description
1 polymer ?
#
loop_
_entity_poly.entity_id
_entity_poly.type
_entity_poly.pdbx_seq_one_letter_code
_entity_poly.pdbx_strand_id
1 'polypeptide(L)' 'MILDERRRLPGRGAYVHPDPECLEAAITRRALLRALRLTVPGEVDLGDVRSLQAQQHG' A
#
# COMPACT_ATOMS: atom_id res chain seq x y z
N MET A 1 -2.63 7.00 -5.96
CA MET A 1 -3.47 6.17 -5.08
C MET A 1 -3.63 6.90 -3.75
N ILE A 2 -4.61 6.53 -2.91
CA ILE A 2 -4.86 7.19 -1.63
C ILE A 2 -4.85 6.12 -0.54
N LEU A 3 -4.25 6.42 0.62
CA LEU A 3 -4.33 5.57 1.80
C LEU A 3 -5.72 5.67 2.43
N ASP A 4 -6.36 4.52 2.66
CA ASP A 4 -7.67 4.43 3.31
C ASP A 4 -7.58 3.70 4.65
N GLU A 5 -7.18 4.43 5.69
CA GLU A 5 -7.03 3.90 7.05
C GLU A 5 -8.35 3.32 7.59
N ARG A 6 -9.48 3.92 7.18
CA ARG A 6 -10.82 3.58 7.66
C ARG A 6 -11.52 2.52 6.79
N ARG A 7 -10.89 2.05 5.71
CA ARG A 7 -11.38 0.99 4.80
C ARG A 7 -12.80 1.27 4.26
N ARG A 8 -13.08 2.52 3.88
CA ARG A 8 -14.41 3.00 3.47
C ARG A 8 -14.47 3.74 2.13
N LEU A 9 -13.34 3.94 1.46
CA LEU A 9 -13.31 4.66 0.19
C LEU A 9 -13.88 3.78 -0.93
N PRO A 10 -14.73 4.35 -1.81
CA PRO A 10 -15.27 3.62 -2.94
C PRO A 10 -14.18 3.35 -3.99
N GLY A 11 -14.27 2.21 -4.68
CA GLY A 11 -13.38 1.85 -5.78
C GLY A 11 -12.56 0.59 -5.54
N ARG A 12 -11.52 0.40 -6.34
CA ARG A 12 -10.61 -0.76 -6.24
C ARG A 12 -9.53 -0.48 -5.20
N GLY A 13 -9.53 -1.23 -4.11
CA GLY A 13 -8.52 -1.19 -3.06
C GLY A 13 -7.54 -2.37 -3.13
N ALA A 14 -6.44 -2.24 -2.40
CA ALA A 14 -5.50 -3.32 -2.12
C ALA A 14 -5.21 -3.33 -0.61
N TYR A 15 -5.19 -4.53 -0.03
CA TYR A 15 -4.89 -4.72 1.39
C TYR A 15 -3.51 -5.34 1.54
N VAL A 16 -2.80 -4.93 2.59
CA VAL A 16 -1.51 -5.48 2.97
C VAL A 16 -1.58 -5.86 4.44
N HIS A 17 -0.88 -6.93 4.81
CA HIS A 17 -0.75 -7.30 6.21
C HIS A 17 0.06 -6.23 6.96
N PRO A 18 -0.30 -5.84 8.19
CA PRO A 18 0.35 -4.72 8.89
C PRO A 18 1.84 -4.97 9.17
N ASP A 19 2.29 -6.23 9.19
CA ASP A 19 3.69 -6.59 9.40
C ASP A 19 4.65 -5.87 8.42
N PRO A 20 5.76 -5.28 8.92
CA PRO A 20 6.74 -4.58 8.09
C PRO A 20 7.28 -5.42 6.93
N GLU A 21 7.57 -6.71 7.16
CA GLU A 21 8.12 -7.60 6.13
C GLU A 21 7.11 -7.84 5.00
N CYS A 22 5.83 -7.90 5.36
CA CYS A 22 4.74 -8.03 4.40
C CYS A 22 4.58 -6.77 3.55
N LEU A 23 4.73 -5.58 4.15
CA LEU A 23 4.69 -4.32 3.42
C LEU A 23 5.87 -4.22 2.44
N GLU A 24 7.10 -4.47 2.88
CA GLU A 24 8.28 -4.44 1.99
C GLU A 24 8.12 -5.43 0.83
N ALA A 25 7.70 -6.65 1.12
CA ALA A 25 7.44 -7.66 0.12
C ALA A 25 6.42 -7.18 -0.94
N ALA A 26 5.36 -6.48 -0.52
CA ALA A 26 4.36 -5.93 -1.44
C ALA A 26 4.91 -4.80 -2.31
N ILE A 27 5.81 -3.98 -1.78
CA ILE A 27 6.49 -2.89 -2.49
C ILE A 27 7.47 -3.44 -3.51
N THR A 28 8.45 -4.24 -3.07
CA THR A 28 9.51 -4.80 -3.92
C THR A 28 8.93 -5.62 -5.07
N ARG A 29 7.85 -6.39 -4.81
CA ARG A 29 7.19 -7.21 -5.82
C ARG A 29 6.18 -6.44 -6.66
N ARG A 30 6.01 -5.13 -6.48
CA ARG A 30 5.00 -4.33 -7.19
C ARG A 30 3.60 -4.95 -7.07
N ALA A 31 3.26 -5.51 -5.91
CA ALA A 31 1.99 -6.21 -5.69
C ALA A 31 0.81 -5.23 -5.69
N LEU A 32 0.99 -4.04 -5.10
CA LEU A 32 -0.03 -2.98 -5.06
C LEU A 32 -0.37 -2.48 -6.46
N LEU A 33 0.64 -2.23 -7.31
CA LEU A 33 0.46 -1.86 -8.72
C LEU A 33 -0.40 -2.88 -9.46
N ARG A 34 -0.10 -4.18 -9.29
CA ARG A 34 -0.84 -5.29 -9.91
C ARG A 34 -2.28 -5.39 -9.38
N ALA A 35 -2.47 -5.30 -8.07
CA ALA A 35 -3.79 -5.38 -7.43
C ALA A 35 -4.70 -4.20 -7.85
N LEU A 36 -4.14 -3.00 -7.94
CA LEU A 36 -4.83 -1.78 -8.35
C LEU A 36 -4.95 -1.64 -9.89
N ARG A 37 -4.31 -2.53 -10.66
CA ARG A 37 -4.25 -2.49 -12.14
C ARG A 37 -3.72 -1.17 -12.69
N LEU A 38 -2.72 -0.61 -12.01
CA LEU A 38 -2.06 0.60 -12.48
C LEU A 38 -1.15 0.24 -13.67
N THR A 39 -1.48 0.80 -14.84
CA THR A 39 -0.73 0.61 -16.10
C THR A 39 0.36 1.65 -16.32
N VAL A 40 0.51 2.62 -15.41
CA VAL A 40 1.53 3.66 -15.52
C VAL A 40 2.92 3.11 -15.19
N PRO A 41 3.92 3.31 -16.07
CA PRO A 41 5.32 3.11 -15.72
C PRO A 41 5.73 4.24 -14.78
N GLY A 42 5.87 3.94 -13.49
CA GLY A 42 6.27 4.94 -12.50
C GLY A 42 6.39 4.35 -11.11
N GLU A 43 7.25 4.96 -10.31
CA GLU A 43 7.30 4.69 -8.88
C GLU A 43 6.01 5.18 -8.24
N VAL A 44 5.40 4.32 -7.43
CA VAL A 44 4.22 4.69 -6.65
C VAL A 44 4.73 5.26 -5.35
N ASP A 45 4.33 6.50 -5.04
CA ASP A 45 4.59 7.06 -3.72
C ASP A 45 3.77 6.31 -2.68
N LEU A 46 4.49 5.68 -1.75
CA LEU A 46 3.96 4.89 -0.64
C LEU A 46 4.42 5.46 0.71
N GLY A 47 4.89 6.72 0.74
CA GLY A 47 5.35 7.39 1.95
C GLY A 47 4.31 7.34 3.08
N ASP A 48 3.05 7.64 2.76
CA ASP A 48 1.94 7.60 3.73
C ASP A 48 1.73 6.21 4.36
N VAL A 49 1.89 5.15 3.55
CA VAL A 49 1.74 3.77 4.01
C VAL A 49 2.86 3.40 4.98
N ARG A 50 4.10 3.81 4.70
CA ARG A 50 5.27 3.58 5.56
C ARG A 50 5.12 4.31 6.90
N SER A 51 4.65 5.55 6.87
CA SER A 51 4.39 6.35 8.07
C SER A 51 3.27 5.76 8.94
N LEU A 52 2.21 5.24 8.34
CA LEU A 52 1.15 4.53 9.07
C LEU A 52 1.68 3.26 9.74
N GLN A 53 2.44 2.47 9.00
CA GLN A 53 3.02 1.23 9.51
C GLN A 53 3.95 1.51 10.69
N ALA A 54 4.78 2.55 10.63
CA ALA A 54 5.62 2.96 11.76
C ALA A 54 4.81 3.30 13.03
N GLN A 55 3.62 3.90 12.89
CA GLN A 55 2.73 4.21 14.02
C GLN A 55 2.03 2.97 14.60
N GLN A 56 1.90 1.89 13.83
CA GLN A 56 1.18 0.68 14.24
C GLN A 56 2.04 -0.33 15.02
N HIS A 57 3.38 -0.17 14.99
CA HIS A 57 4.34 -1.07 15.65
C HIS A 57 5.19 -0.38 16.73
N GLY A 58 4.77 0.81 17.18
CA GLY A 58 5.27 1.46 18.40
C GLY A 58 4.37 1.19 19.58
#